data_AF-W6QTE8-F1
#
_entry.id   AF-W6QTE8-F1
#
_cell.length_a   1.000
_cell.length_b   1.000
_cell.length_c   1.000
_cell.angle_alpha   90.00
_cell.angle_beta   90.00
_cell.angle_gamma   90.00
#
_symmetry.space_group_name_H-M   'P 1'
#
loop_
_entity.id
_entity.type
_entity.pdbx_description
1 polymer ?
#
loop_
_entity_poly.entity_id
_entity_poly.type
_entity_poly.pdbx_seq_one_letter_code
_entity_poly.pdbx_strand_id
1 'polypeptide(L)'
;MSTPNFPNFFFIGGPTGNWAQGSVLITHEAQVEYALQCAAKISNENLHSLTPKQSVTTQWRRHVDTWHDGHSVWAESCESWMKYNNRIQLWSGSMLHMLKTLKTPRFEDYEIKYLDENMWSYLGDGRTALELKREQGQDVDMAPFMRIRDESWSLE
;
A
#
# COMPACT_ATOMS: atom_id res chain seq x y z
N MET A 1 1.90 5.06 -6.65
CA MET A 1 2.72 4.30 -5.68
C MET A 1 3.38 3.09 -6.31
N SER A 2 2.74 2.44 -7.28
CA SER A 2 3.32 1.43 -8.16
C SER A 2 2.90 1.71 -9.61
N THR A 3 3.46 0.98 -10.57
CA THR A 3 3.12 1.10 -12.00
C THR A 3 2.90 -0.29 -12.63
N PRO A 4 2.01 -0.43 -13.63
CA PRO A 4 1.81 -1.70 -14.30
C PRO A 4 3.08 -2.19 -14.97
N ASN A 5 3.22 -3.51 -15.14
CA ASN A 5 4.36 -4.20 -15.77
C ASN A 5 5.68 -4.18 -14.97
N PHE A 6 5.72 -3.55 -13.80
CA PHE A 6 6.87 -3.59 -12.89
C PHE A 6 6.46 -4.26 -11.58
N PRO A 7 6.55 -5.61 -11.50
CA PRO A 7 6.18 -6.35 -10.30
C PRO A 7 7.07 -5.96 -9.12
N ASN A 8 6.50 -5.93 -7.91
CA ASN A 8 7.21 -5.64 -6.66
C ASN A 8 7.97 -4.30 -6.66
N PHE A 9 7.53 -3.35 -7.47
CA PHE A 9 8.14 -2.04 -7.58
C PHE A 9 7.24 -0.96 -6.98
N PHE A 10 7.80 -0.24 -5.99
CA PHE A 10 7.14 0.86 -5.31
C PHE A 10 8.03 2.11 -5.37
N PHE A 11 7.43 3.27 -5.55
CA PHE A 11 8.13 4.54 -5.61
C PHE A 11 7.57 5.54 -4.60
N ILE A 12 8.49 6.30 -4.01
CA ILE A 12 8.23 7.39 -3.06
C ILE A 12 8.42 8.70 -3.81
N GLY A 13 7.48 9.64 -3.68
CA GLY A 13 7.53 10.92 -4.41
C GLY A 13 7.42 10.73 -5.92
N GLY A 14 6.56 9.84 -6.41
CA GLY A 14 6.39 9.66 -7.86
C GLY A 14 5.49 10.71 -8.52
N PRO A 15 5.19 10.51 -9.82
CA PRO A 15 4.06 11.15 -10.48
C PRO A 15 2.77 10.90 -9.69
N THR A 16 1.90 11.89 -9.63
CA THR A 16 0.71 11.95 -8.76
C THR A 16 1.04 11.96 -7.26
N GLY A 17 2.26 12.32 -6.88
CA GLY A 17 2.67 12.52 -5.48
C GLY A 17 2.21 13.87 -4.92
N ASN A 18 2.39 14.03 -3.60
CA ASN A 18 2.10 15.30 -2.93
C ASN A 18 3.31 16.23 -2.94
N TRP A 19 3.50 16.96 -4.03
CA TRP A 19 4.60 17.91 -4.17
C TRP A 19 4.25 19.35 -3.81
N ALA A 20 2.97 19.69 -3.83
CA ALA A 20 2.51 21.07 -3.74
C ALA A 20 1.38 21.29 -2.72
N GLN A 21 0.91 20.25 -2.02
CA GLN A 21 -0.21 20.36 -1.09
C GLN A 21 0.19 19.88 0.31
N GLY A 22 0.82 20.74 1.11
CA GLY A 22 1.18 20.45 2.51
C GLY A 22 2.58 19.85 2.68
N SER A 23 2.79 19.08 3.75
CA SER A 23 4.10 18.53 4.09
C SER A 23 4.44 17.30 3.26
N VAL A 24 5.53 17.40 2.49
CA VAL A 24 6.07 16.31 1.69
C VAL A 24 6.57 15.16 2.59
N LEU A 25 7.16 15.48 3.75
CA LEU A 25 7.77 14.50 4.65
C LEU A 25 6.73 13.49 5.16
N ILE A 26 5.64 13.98 5.76
CA ILE A 26 4.57 13.13 6.31
C ILE A 26 3.96 12.25 5.21
N THR A 27 3.87 12.80 3.99
CA THR A 27 3.37 12.01 2.88
C THR A 27 4.33 10.95 2.40
N HIS A 28 5.64 11.20 2.43
CA HIS A 28 6.62 10.15 2.13
C HIS A 28 6.60 9.04 3.17
N GLU A 29 6.45 9.37 4.46
CA GLU A 29 6.29 8.36 5.52
C GLU A 29 5.10 7.44 5.22
N ALA A 30 3.93 8.00 4.89
CA ALA A 30 2.76 7.19 4.52
C ALA A 30 3.00 6.32 3.27
N GLN A 31 3.77 6.80 2.30
CA GLN A 31 4.11 6.02 1.10
C GLN A 31 5.08 4.87 1.42
N VAL A 32 6.02 5.08 2.33
CA VAL A 32 6.93 4.04 2.83
C VAL A 32 6.14 3.00 3.62
N GLU A 33 5.26 3.42 4.53
CA GLU A 33 4.37 2.52 5.27
C GLU A 33 3.49 1.68 4.33
N TYR A 34 2.93 2.29 3.28
CA TYR A 34 2.18 1.58 2.26
C TYR A 34 3.03 0.49 1.58
N ALA A 35 4.27 0.82 1.20
CA ALA A 35 5.18 -0.13 0.56
C ALA A 35 5.57 -1.27 1.52
N LEU A 36 5.80 -0.97 2.79
CA LEU A 36 6.09 -1.97 3.83
C LEU A 36 4.90 -2.91 4.06
N GLN A 37 3.67 -2.40 4.09
CA GLN A 37 2.47 -3.24 4.17
C GLN A 37 2.34 -4.18 2.97
N CYS A 38 2.65 -3.71 1.76
CA CYS A 38 2.68 -4.55 0.57
C CYS A 38 3.79 -5.61 0.63
N ALA A 39 4.99 -5.23 1.09
CA ALA A 39 6.10 -6.16 1.26
C ALA A 39 5.80 -7.24 2.32
N ALA A 40 5.21 -6.84 3.45
CA ALA A 40 4.74 -7.76 4.48
C ALA A 40 3.71 -8.74 3.94
N LYS A 41 2.74 -8.27 3.13
CA LYS A 41 1.78 -9.16 2.46
C LYS A 41 2.47 -10.17 1.55
N ILE A 42 3.43 -9.72 0.73
CA ILE A 42 4.20 -10.60 -0.15
C ILE A 42 4.90 -11.70 0.64
N SER A 43 5.57 -11.33 1.73
CA SER A 43 6.31 -12.26 2.57
C SER A 43 5.40 -13.21 3.35
N ASN A 44 4.34 -12.69 3.99
CA ASN A 44 3.49 -13.46 4.91
C ASN A 44 2.56 -14.42 4.17
N GLU A 45 2.17 -14.10 2.93
CA GLU A 45 1.27 -14.95 2.13
C GLU A 45 2.01 -15.71 1.02
N ASN A 46 3.35 -15.74 1.05
CA ASN A 46 4.19 -16.43 0.09
C ASN A 46 3.85 -16.10 -1.38
N LEU A 47 3.74 -14.79 -1.66
CA LEU A 47 3.39 -14.28 -2.98
C LEU A 47 4.67 -14.14 -3.83
N HIS A 48 4.59 -14.47 -5.11
CA HIS A 48 5.65 -14.16 -6.06
C HIS A 48 5.70 -12.66 -6.36
N SER A 49 4.54 -12.06 -6.64
CA SER A 49 4.51 -10.63 -6.96
C SER A 49 3.16 -9.94 -6.78
N LEU A 50 3.23 -8.65 -6.48
CA LEU A 50 2.15 -7.68 -6.57
C LEU A 50 2.44 -6.70 -7.72
N THR A 51 1.50 -6.56 -8.66
CA THR A 51 1.57 -5.57 -9.75
C THR A 51 0.22 -4.86 -9.90
N PRO A 52 0.14 -3.52 -9.95
CA PRO A 52 -1.15 -2.85 -10.12
C PRO A 52 -1.76 -3.17 -11.48
N LYS A 53 -3.08 -3.38 -11.52
CA LYS A 53 -3.80 -3.64 -12.77
C LYS A 53 -3.76 -2.41 -13.67
N GLN A 54 -3.49 -2.61 -14.97
CA GLN A 54 -3.48 -1.52 -15.94
C GLN A 54 -4.80 -0.74 -15.95
N SER A 55 -5.94 -1.44 -15.92
CA SER A 55 -7.28 -0.83 -15.88
C SER A 55 -7.50 0.08 -14.67
N VAL A 56 -6.94 -0.25 -13.51
CA VAL A 56 -7.05 0.56 -12.30
C VAL A 56 -6.21 1.83 -12.42
N THR A 57 -4.96 1.72 -12.88
CA THR A 57 -4.10 2.89 -13.06
C THR A 57 -4.61 3.86 -14.13
N THR A 58 -5.23 3.35 -15.20
CA THR A 58 -5.90 4.17 -16.22
C THR A 58 -7.10 4.92 -15.65
N GLN A 59 -7.92 4.26 -14.82
CA GLN A 59 -9.05 4.90 -14.14
C GLN A 59 -8.59 5.95 -13.13
N TRP A 60 -7.56 5.63 -12.34
CA TRP A 60 -6.93 6.58 -11.42
C TRP A 60 -6.45 7.83 -12.15
N ARG A 61 -5.72 7.66 -13.27
CA ARG A 61 -5.24 8.80 -14.06
C ARG A 61 -6.39 9.68 -14.56
N ARG A 62 -7.48 9.07 -15.05
CA ARG A 62 -8.69 9.81 -15.47
C ARG A 62 -9.29 10.57 -14.30
N HIS A 63 -9.39 9.95 -13.13
CA HIS A 63 -9.92 10.60 -11.93
C HIS A 63 -9.08 11.83 -11.54
N VAL A 64 -7.76 11.71 -11.55
CA VAL A 64 -6.85 12.82 -11.24
C VAL A 64 -7.01 13.96 -12.25
N ASP A 65 -7.05 13.65 -13.55
CA ASP A 65 -7.27 14.66 -14.60
C ASP A 65 -8.60 15.40 -14.40
N THR A 66 -9.71 14.67 -14.29
CA THR A 66 -11.05 15.25 -14.10
C THR A 66 -11.16 16.08 -12.82
N TRP A 67 -10.50 15.67 -11.73
CA TRP A 67 -10.51 16.45 -10.50
C TRP A 67 -9.78 17.79 -10.69
N HIS A 68 -8.59 17.78 -11.30
CA HIS A 68 -7.82 19.00 -11.50
C HIS A 68 -8.54 19.99 -12.40
N ASP A 69 -9.15 19.54 -13.50
CA ASP A 69 -9.87 20.38 -14.45
C ASP A 69 -10.97 21.22 -13.78
N GLY A 70 -11.64 20.67 -12.75
CA GLY A 70 -12.74 21.34 -12.05
C GLY A 70 -12.36 22.07 -10.76
N HIS A 71 -11.26 21.70 -10.11
CA HIS A 71 -11.03 22.07 -8.70
C HIS A 71 -9.63 22.58 -8.39
N SER A 72 -8.73 22.66 -9.37
CA SER A 72 -7.32 22.93 -9.12
C SER A 72 -6.79 24.12 -9.88
N VAL A 73 -6.13 25.04 -9.16
CA VAL A 73 -5.31 26.13 -9.75
C VAL A 73 -4.25 25.61 -10.72
N TRP A 74 -3.81 24.35 -10.56
CA TRP A 74 -2.87 23.75 -11.49
C TRP A 74 -3.45 23.51 -12.89
N ALA A 75 -4.77 23.60 -13.10
CA ALA A 75 -5.38 23.50 -14.42
C ALA A 75 -5.29 24.80 -15.25
N GLU A 76 -4.87 25.92 -14.66
CA GLU A 76 -4.75 27.20 -15.37
C GLU A 76 -3.72 27.15 -16.51
N SER A 77 -3.78 28.09 -17.46
CA SER A 77 -2.82 28.20 -18.57
C SER A 77 -1.49 28.81 -18.09
N CYS A 78 -0.74 28.07 -17.28
CA CYS A 78 0.59 28.41 -16.81
C CYS A 78 1.59 27.28 -17.09
N GLU A 79 2.84 27.64 -17.37
CA GLU A 79 3.95 26.68 -17.41
C GLU A 79 4.41 26.36 -15.99
N SER A 80 4.59 25.08 -15.69
CA SER A 80 4.98 24.64 -14.35
C SER A 80 5.70 23.30 -14.44
N TRP A 81 6.69 23.10 -13.56
CA TRP A 81 7.32 21.80 -13.31
C TRP A 81 6.33 20.72 -12.88
N MET A 82 5.15 21.11 -12.37
CA MET A 82 4.07 20.21 -11.98
C MET A 82 3.25 19.68 -13.15
N LYS A 83 3.56 20.13 -14.38
CA LYS A 83 2.91 19.70 -15.62
C LYS A 83 3.92 19.03 -16.53
N TYR A 84 3.50 17.95 -17.17
CA TYR A 84 4.25 17.28 -18.21
C TYR A 84 3.31 16.92 -19.36
N ASN A 85 3.62 17.38 -20.58
CA ASN A 85 2.76 17.24 -21.76
C ASN A 85 1.30 17.67 -21.50
N ASN A 86 1.12 18.86 -20.91
CA ASN A 86 -0.18 19.41 -20.49
C ASN A 86 -0.96 18.57 -19.47
N ARG A 87 -0.31 17.61 -18.80
CA ARG A 87 -0.92 16.79 -17.74
C ARG A 87 -0.32 17.09 -16.39
N ILE A 88 -1.17 17.28 -15.40
CA ILE A 88 -0.77 17.58 -14.03
C ILE A 88 -0.28 16.29 -13.34
N GLN A 89 0.90 16.37 -12.73
CA GLN A 89 1.59 15.25 -12.08
C GLN A 89 1.47 15.27 -10.55
N LEU A 90 0.46 15.98 -10.03
CA LEU A 90 0.19 16.10 -8.60
C LEU A 90 -0.92 15.13 -8.16
N TRP A 91 -0.97 14.87 -6.87
CA TRP A 91 -2.10 14.19 -6.23
C TRP A 91 -3.39 15.02 -6.38
N SER A 92 -4.51 14.37 -6.65
CA SER A 92 -5.83 15.00 -6.67
C SER A 92 -6.44 15.05 -5.26
N GLY A 93 -6.61 16.26 -4.73
CA GLY A 93 -7.11 16.52 -3.39
C GLY A 93 -6.00 16.83 -2.38
N SER A 94 -6.38 16.99 -1.11
CA SER A 94 -5.48 17.47 -0.05
C SER A 94 -4.47 16.42 0.45
N MET A 95 -3.46 16.89 1.20
CA MET A 95 -2.54 16.01 1.94
C MET A 95 -3.29 14.97 2.79
N LEU A 96 -4.29 15.42 3.56
CA LEU A 96 -5.08 14.55 4.44
C LEU A 96 -5.87 13.50 3.65
N HIS A 97 -6.37 13.88 2.45
CA HIS A 97 -7.00 12.94 1.53
C HIS A 97 -6.01 11.83 1.15
N MET A 98 -4.78 12.19 0.76
CA MET A 98 -3.77 11.20 0.42
C MET A 98 -3.39 10.30 1.60
N LEU A 99 -3.16 10.87 2.80
CA LEU A 99 -2.83 10.09 3.99
C LEU A 99 -3.93 9.07 4.32
N LYS A 100 -5.20 9.47 4.23
CA LYS A 100 -6.33 8.57 4.42
C LYS A 100 -6.36 7.46 3.36
N THR A 101 -6.14 7.80 2.09
CA THR A 101 -6.17 6.83 0.99
C THR A 101 -5.01 5.83 1.06
N LEU A 102 -3.82 6.27 1.49
CA LEU A 102 -2.62 5.43 1.55
C LEU A 102 -2.50 4.65 2.87
N LYS A 103 -3.35 4.91 3.86
CA LYS A 103 -3.26 4.25 5.18
C LYS A 103 -3.29 2.72 5.08
N THR A 104 -4.11 2.17 4.20
CA THR A 104 -4.22 0.72 3.98
C THR A 104 -4.24 0.41 2.49
N PRO A 105 -3.30 -0.40 1.99
CA PRO A 105 -3.31 -0.81 0.60
C PRO A 105 -4.60 -1.54 0.21
N ARG A 106 -5.18 -1.12 -0.92
CA ARG A 106 -6.30 -1.79 -1.57
C ARG A 106 -5.75 -2.92 -2.44
N PHE A 107 -5.64 -4.12 -1.88
CA PHE A 107 -5.05 -5.26 -2.59
C PHE A 107 -5.90 -5.73 -3.78
N GLU A 108 -7.20 -5.41 -3.82
CA GLU A 108 -8.07 -5.69 -4.97
C GLU A 108 -7.66 -4.94 -6.24
N ASP A 109 -6.90 -3.85 -6.11
CA ASP A 109 -6.39 -3.03 -7.21
C ASP A 109 -5.17 -3.68 -7.88
N TYR A 110 -4.59 -4.71 -7.26
CA TYR A 110 -3.41 -5.44 -7.73
C TYR A 110 -3.79 -6.75 -8.42
N GLU A 111 -2.97 -7.13 -9.40
CA GLU A 111 -2.80 -8.50 -9.83
C GLU A 111 -1.79 -9.17 -8.88
N ILE A 112 -2.24 -10.25 -8.24
CA ILE A 112 -1.44 -11.04 -7.30
C ILE A 112 -1.01 -12.31 -8.00
N LYS A 113 0.29 -12.59 -8.02
CA LYS A 113 0.84 -13.88 -8.45
C LYS A 113 1.42 -14.59 -7.24
N TYR A 114 1.01 -15.84 -7.06
CA TYR A 114 1.48 -16.71 -5.99
C TYR A 114 2.80 -17.37 -6.38
N LEU A 115 3.64 -17.68 -5.40
CA LEU A 115 4.92 -18.37 -5.64
C LEU A 115 4.70 -19.84 -5.97
N ASP A 116 3.75 -20.46 -5.28
CA ASP A 116 3.33 -21.84 -5.51
C ASP A 116 1.97 -21.91 -6.23
N GLU A 117 1.66 -23.07 -6.82
CA GLU A 117 0.32 -23.35 -7.37
C GLU A 117 -0.75 -23.36 -6.27
N ASN A 118 -0.38 -23.82 -5.06
CA ASN A 118 -1.25 -23.81 -3.90
C ASN A 118 -1.15 -22.45 -3.18
N MET A 119 -2.17 -21.60 -3.33
CA MET A 119 -2.22 -20.30 -2.66
C MET A 119 -2.20 -20.36 -1.12
N TRP A 120 -2.44 -21.54 -0.53
CA TRP A 120 -2.39 -21.76 0.91
C TRP A 120 -1.03 -22.27 1.40
N SER A 121 -0.01 -22.34 0.54
CA SER A 121 1.31 -22.86 0.91
C SER A 121 1.98 -22.08 2.03
N TYR A 122 1.63 -20.80 2.20
CA TYR A 122 2.12 -19.96 3.29
C TYR A 122 1.71 -20.43 4.69
N LEU A 123 0.69 -21.30 4.80
CA LEU A 123 0.31 -21.92 6.08
C LEU A 123 1.34 -22.94 6.59
N GLY A 124 2.30 -23.33 5.74
CA GLY A 124 3.38 -24.23 6.11
C GLY A 124 2.87 -25.56 6.66
N ASP A 125 3.38 -25.97 7.81
CA ASP A 125 3.02 -27.20 8.50
C ASP A 125 1.90 -27.00 9.55
N GLY A 126 1.26 -25.83 9.55
CA GLY A 126 0.16 -25.50 10.45
C GLY A 126 0.59 -25.07 11.86
N ARG A 127 1.89 -24.93 12.14
CA ARG A 127 2.38 -24.47 13.44
C ARG A 127 2.69 -22.97 13.44
N THR A 128 2.45 -22.34 14.57
CA THR A 128 2.77 -20.94 14.86
C THR A 128 4.14 -20.80 15.53
N ALA A 129 4.72 -19.60 15.47
CA ALA A 129 5.95 -19.29 16.20
C ALA A 129 5.80 -19.49 17.73
N LEU A 130 4.59 -19.29 18.27
CA LEU A 130 4.25 -19.48 19.67
C LEU A 130 4.33 -20.96 20.08
N GLU A 131 3.78 -21.86 19.26
CA GLU A 131 3.85 -23.31 19.50
C GLU A 131 5.29 -23.82 19.46
N LEU A 132 6.11 -23.32 18.52
CA LEU A 132 7.53 -23.67 18.45
C LEU A 132 8.31 -23.22 19.69
N LYS A 133 8.03 -22.02 20.23
CA LYS A 133 8.64 -21.55 21.49
C LYS A 133 8.26 -22.45 22.67
N ARG A 134 6.99 -22.90 22.72
CA ARG A 134 6.51 -23.83 23.75
C ARG A 134 7.22 -25.19 23.68
N GLU A 135 7.38 -25.74 22.48
CA GLU A 135 8.12 -27.00 22.25
C GLU A 135 9.59 -26.90 22.71
N GLN A 136 10.19 -25.72 22.59
CA GLN A 136 11.55 -25.43 23.09
C GLN A 136 11.63 -25.24 24.62
N GLY A 137 10.52 -25.40 25.34
CA GLY A 137 10.45 -25.28 26.79
C GLY A 137 10.32 -23.83 27.30
N GLN A 138 10.03 -22.87 26.43
CA GLN A 138 9.74 -21.50 26.87
C GLN A 138 8.35 -21.42 27.51
N ASP A 139 8.23 -20.61 28.55
CA ASP A 139 6.94 -20.30 29.16
C ASP A 139 6.24 -19.21 28.33
N VAL A 140 5.20 -19.62 27.61
CA VAL A 140 4.43 -18.77 26.70
C VAL A 140 2.94 -19.00 26.91
N ASP A 141 2.15 -17.94 26.79
CA ASP A 141 0.68 -18.01 26.88
C ASP A 141 0.11 -18.63 25.60
N MET A 142 -0.45 -19.83 25.71
CA MET A 142 -1.06 -20.58 24.60
C MET A 142 -2.51 -20.18 24.31
N ALA A 143 -3.09 -19.31 25.12
CA ALA A 143 -4.47 -18.85 24.96
C ALA A 143 -4.60 -17.33 25.11
N PRO A 144 -3.83 -16.52 24.35
CA PRO A 144 -3.85 -15.06 24.47
C PRO A 144 -5.21 -14.44 24.09
N PHE A 145 -6.07 -15.22 23.43
CA PHE A 145 -7.44 -14.82 23.11
C PHE A 145 -8.40 -14.87 24.32
N MET A 146 -8.09 -15.64 25.36
CA MET A 146 -8.84 -15.66 26.62
C MET A 146 -8.46 -14.44 27.47
N ARG A 147 -9.29 -13.40 27.43
CA ARG A 147 -8.99 -12.10 28.05
C ARG A 147 -10.06 -11.70 29.07
N ILE A 148 -9.64 -10.98 30.11
CA ILE A 148 -10.51 -10.44 31.16
C ILE A 148 -11.00 -9.01 30.79
N ARG A 149 -10.36 -8.38 29.80
CA ARG A 149 -10.65 -7.04 29.32
C ARG A 149 -10.66 -7.00 27.80
N ASP A 150 -11.30 -5.97 27.25
CA ASP A 150 -11.37 -5.73 25.81
C ASP A 150 -10.11 -5.01 25.32
N GLU A 151 -9.01 -5.75 25.24
CA GLU A 151 -7.69 -5.28 24.79
C GLU A 151 -7.20 -6.21 23.67
N SER A 152 -6.64 -5.72 22.56
CA SER A 152 -6.22 -6.56 21.41
C SER A 152 -5.27 -7.70 21.79
N TRP A 153 -5.52 -8.92 21.30
CA TRP A 153 -4.59 -10.06 21.40
C TRP A 153 -3.72 -10.18 20.15
N SER A 154 -2.55 -10.81 20.30
CA SER A 154 -1.64 -11.15 19.22
C SER A 154 -1.11 -12.58 19.39
N LEU A 155 -0.81 -13.24 18.27
CA LEU A 155 -0.09 -14.52 18.21
C LEU A 155 1.36 -14.37 17.72
N GLU A 156 1.78 -13.13 17.42
CA GLU A 156 3.15 -12.77 17.03
C GLU A 156 4.08 -12.59 18.23
#